data_AF-A0A2E0FGH1-F1
#
_entry.id   AF-A0A2E0FGH1-F1
#
_cell.length_a   1.000
_cell.length_b   1.000
_cell.length_c   1.000
_cell.angle_alpha   90.00
_cell.angle_beta   90.00
_cell.angle_gamma   90.00
#
_symmetry.space_group_name_H-M   'P 1'
#
loop_
_entity.id
_entity.type
_entity.pdbx_description
1 polymer ?
#
loop_
_entity_poly.entity_id
_entity_poly.type
_entity_poly.pdbx_seq_one_letter_code
_entity_poly.pdbx_strand_id
1 'polypeptide(L)'
;MKCDITDLLTFFDELMPSTDEEQKVYWFKSSKKDGTIIIFVVSLFEESIGVIIKSENGVCFSHIDLEKCSEINVLDQEKKCLEVLNPNGRCFLSLLDGAVFTYTENK
;
A
#
# COMPACT_ATOMS: atom_id res chain seq x y z
N MET A 1 4.36 12.97 6.35
CA MET A 1 3.43 12.34 5.38
C MET A 1 1.98 12.48 5.86
N LYS A 2 1.03 12.80 4.97
CA LYS A 2 -0.42 12.70 5.23
C LYS A 2 -0.93 11.31 4.89
N CYS A 3 -1.61 10.65 5.81
CA CYS A 3 -2.14 9.30 5.61
C CYS A 3 -3.24 9.04 6.63
N ASP A 4 -4.41 8.58 6.19
CA ASP A 4 -5.43 8.03 7.09
C ASP A 4 -5.23 6.52 7.22
N ILE A 5 -4.72 6.10 8.38
CA ILE A 5 -4.48 4.69 8.70
C ILE A 5 -5.80 3.90 8.73
N THR A 6 -6.91 4.53 9.09
CA THR A 6 -8.23 3.88 9.12
C THR A 6 -8.66 3.48 7.71
N ASP A 7 -8.44 4.35 6.72
CA ASP A 7 -8.72 4.04 5.33
C ASP A 7 -7.87 2.85 4.85
N LEU A 8 -6.58 2.81 5.23
CA LEU A 8 -5.71 1.67 4.90
C LEU A 8 -6.16 0.36 5.57
N LEU A 9 -6.68 0.42 6.81
CA LEU A 9 -7.24 -0.74 7.48
C LEU A 9 -8.46 -1.32 6.77
N THR A 10 -9.25 -0.48 6.07
CA THR A 10 -10.36 -0.96 5.24
C THR A 10 -9.93 -1.48 3.87
N PHE A 11 -8.75 -1.07 3.41
CA PHE A 11 -8.19 -1.40 2.10
C PHE A 11 -7.50 -2.78 2.08
N PHE A 12 -6.67 -3.04 3.09
CA PHE A 12 -5.90 -4.27 3.23
C PHE A 12 -6.67 -5.32 4.04
N ASP A 13 -6.29 -6.58 3.91
CA ASP A 13 -7.03 -7.68 4.54
C ASP A 13 -6.66 -7.80 6.03
N GLU A 14 -5.42 -7.47 6.40
CA GLU A 14 -4.96 -7.51 7.79
C GLU A 14 -3.86 -6.47 8.09
N LEU A 15 -3.83 -6.01 9.34
CA LEU A 15 -2.69 -5.33 9.95
C LEU A 15 -1.76 -6.36 10.58
N MET A 16 -0.48 -6.32 10.24
CA MET A 16 0.50 -7.31 10.68
C MET A 16 1.08 -6.98 12.06
N PRO A 17 1.50 -8.00 12.85
CA PRO A 17 2.11 -7.82 14.16
C PRO A 17 3.42 -7.03 14.17
N SER A 18 4.08 -6.88 13.01
CA SER A 18 5.30 -6.07 12.86
C SER A 18 5.04 -4.55 12.91
N THR A 19 3.78 -4.13 13.06
CA THR A 19 3.38 -2.74 13.27
C THR A 19 3.92 -2.22 14.61
N ASP A 20 4.51 -1.04 14.57
CA ASP A 20 5.01 -0.29 15.71
C ASP A 20 4.36 1.10 15.71
N GLU A 21 3.30 1.26 16.52
CA GLU A 21 2.55 2.52 16.59
C GLU A 21 3.31 3.65 17.29
N GLU A 22 4.31 3.31 18.12
CA GLU A 22 5.18 4.29 18.78
C GLU A 22 6.12 4.92 17.75
N GLN A 23 6.70 4.08 16.88
CA GLN A 23 7.54 4.53 15.75
C GLN A 23 6.73 4.97 14.52
N LYS A 24 5.39 4.85 14.57
CA LYS A 24 4.48 5.16 13.46
C LYS A 24 4.79 4.37 12.19
N VAL A 25 5.14 3.10 12.37
CA VAL A 25 5.39 2.14 11.28
C VAL A 25 4.25 1.13 11.24
N TYR A 26 3.56 1.04 10.11
CA TYR A 26 2.40 0.17 9.94
C TYR A 26 2.66 -0.82 8.81
N TRP A 27 2.38 -2.09 9.08
CA TRP A 27 2.54 -3.19 8.13
C TRP A 27 1.18 -3.76 7.80
N PHE A 28 0.79 -3.72 6.55
CA PHE A 28 -0.48 -4.24 6.05
C PHE A 28 -0.23 -5.40 5.11
N LYS A 29 -1.14 -6.38 5.10
CA LYS A 29 -1.08 -7.52 4.20
C LYS A 29 -2.39 -7.68 3.44
N SER A 30 -2.27 -8.02 2.17
CA SER A 30 -3.36 -8.57 1.37
C SER A 30 -2.94 -9.86 0.69
N SER A 31 -3.88 -10.81 0.57
CA SER A 31 -3.63 -12.14 0.01
C SER A 31 -4.53 -12.36 -1.21
N LYS A 32 -3.94 -12.76 -2.32
CA LYS A 32 -4.65 -13.15 -3.54
C LYS A 32 -4.97 -14.65 -3.55
N LYS A 33 -5.99 -15.02 -4.31
CA LYS A 33 -6.45 -16.42 -4.45
C LYS A 33 -5.41 -17.35 -5.10
N ASP A 34 -4.44 -16.80 -5.81
CA ASP A 34 -3.35 -17.53 -6.47
C ASP A 34 -2.16 -17.80 -5.52
N GLY A 35 -2.26 -17.43 -4.25
CA GLY A 35 -1.18 -17.56 -3.27
C GLY A 35 -0.18 -16.39 -3.25
N THR A 36 -0.41 -15.34 -4.04
CA THR A 36 0.39 -14.11 -3.98
C THR A 36 0.01 -13.30 -2.73
N ILE A 37 1.02 -12.87 -1.98
CA ILE A 37 0.91 -12.00 -0.82
C ILE A 37 1.55 -10.66 -1.15
N ILE A 38 0.80 -9.58 -0.91
CA ILE A 38 1.25 -8.20 -1.03
C ILE A 38 1.35 -7.64 0.39
N ILE A 39 2.54 -7.22 0.79
CA ILE A 39 2.78 -6.51 2.05
C ILE A 39 3.06 -5.05 1.71
N PHE A 40 2.30 -4.17 2.34
CA PHE A 40 2.48 -2.72 2.24
C PHE A 40 2.94 -2.20 3.59
N VAL A 41 4.07 -1.50 3.59
CA VAL A 41 4.67 -0.91 4.79
C VAL A 41 4.63 0.59 4.64
N VAL A 42 4.23 1.31 5.68
CA VAL A 42 4.30 2.77 5.73
C VAL A 42 4.99 3.21 7.01
N SER A 43 5.97 4.09 6.88
CA SER A 43 6.60 4.81 7.98
C SER A 43 6.18 6.26 7.90
N LEU A 44 5.34 6.71 8.85
CA LEU A 44 4.89 8.11 8.86
C LEU A 44 6.00 9.06 9.30
N PHE A 45 6.94 8.57 10.12
CA PHE A 45 8.09 9.34 10.60
C PHE A 45 9.16 9.50 9.52
N GLU A 46 9.53 8.40 8.85
CA GLU A 46 10.54 8.45 7.77
C GLU A 46 9.95 8.91 6.43
N GLU A 47 8.64 9.11 6.37
CA GLU A 47 7.90 9.50 5.17
C GLU A 47 8.18 8.54 4.00
N SER A 48 8.16 7.25 4.28
CA SER A 48 8.50 6.19 3.32
C SER A 48 7.41 5.13 3.24
N ILE A 49 7.38 4.45 2.09
CA ILE A 49 6.60 3.22 1.92
C ILE A 49 7.46 2.11 1.32
N GLY A 50 7.11 0.87 1.67
CA GLY A 50 7.66 -0.34 1.07
C GLY A 50 6.53 -1.23 0.56
N VAL A 51 6.72 -1.85 -0.60
CA VAL A 51 5.79 -2.83 -1.16
C VAL A 51 6.55 -4.11 -1.48
N ILE A 52 6.21 -5.18 -0.76
CA ILE A 52 6.80 -6.50 -0.93
C ILE A 52 5.75 -7.42 -1.55
N ILE A 53 6.11 -8.05 -2.67
CA ILE A 53 5.27 -9.06 -3.33
C ILE A 53 5.98 -10.40 -3.20
N LYS A 54 5.31 -11.38 -2.60
CA LYS A 54 5.88 -12.71 -2.34
C LYS A 54 4.82 -13.80 -2.51
N SER A 55 5.25 -15.05 -2.61
CA SER A 55 4.36 -16.21 -2.49
C SER A 55 4.02 -16.52 -1.03
N GLU A 56 2.97 -17.32 -0.83
CA GLU A 56 2.62 -17.92 0.47
C GLU A 56 3.75 -18.73 1.09
N ASN A 57 4.62 -19.33 0.27
CA ASN A 57 5.81 -20.05 0.71
C ASN A 57 6.98 -19.14 1.11
N GLY A 58 6.78 -17.81 1.06
CA GLY A 58 7.76 -16.82 1.51
C GLY A 58 8.77 -16.40 0.44
N VAL A 59 8.71 -16.93 -0.79
CA VAL A 59 9.60 -16.50 -1.89
C VAL A 59 9.21 -15.10 -2.33
N CYS A 60 10.13 -14.14 -2.19
CA CYS A 60 9.96 -12.76 -2.64
C CYS A 60 10.13 -12.64 -4.16
N PHE A 61 9.16 -12.04 -4.84
CA PHE A 61 9.18 -11.79 -6.27
C PHE A 61 9.65 -10.37 -6.59
N SER A 62 9.23 -9.41 -5.77
CA SER A 62 9.53 -7.99 -5.98
C SER A 62 9.51 -7.23 -4.66
N HIS A 63 10.36 -6.22 -4.59
CA HIS A 63 10.38 -5.25 -3.50
C HIS A 63 10.54 -3.85 -4.10
N ILE A 64 9.70 -2.92 -3.67
CA ILE A 64 9.70 -1.53 -4.12
C ILE A 64 9.69 -0.64 -2.89
N ASP A 65 10.67 0.25 -2.79
CA ASP A 65 10.73 1.27 -1.76
C ASP A 65 10.52 2.65 -2.39
N LEU A 66 9.72 3.49 -1.73
CA LEU A 66 9.54 4.89 -2.09
C LEU A 66 9.79 5.77 -0.87
N GLU A 67 10.77 6.65 -0.99
CA GLU A 67 11.15 7.60 0.06
C GLU A 67 10.58 8.99 -0.21
N LYS A 68 10.47 9.84 0.82
CA LYS A 68 9.97 11.23 0.70
C LYS A 68 8.53 11.30 0.18
N CYS A 69 7.69 10.36 0.59
CA CYS A 69 6.28 10.35 0.26
C CYS A 69 5.55 11.42 1.07
N SER A 70 4.87 12.33 0.38
CA SER A 70 4.16 13.43 1.03
C SER A 70 2.77 13.02 1.51
N GLU A 71 2.09 12.14 0.78
CA GLU A 71 0.69 11.80 1.02
C GLU A 71 0.33 10.42 0.44
N ILE A 72 -0.58 9.71 1.12
CA ILE A 72 -1.21 8.47 0.65
C ILE A 72 -2.72 8.69 0.64
N ASN A 73 -3.34 8.48 -0.51
CA ASN A 73 -4.78 8.64 -0.72
C ASN A 73 -5.39 7.30 -1.14
N VAL A 74 -6.44 6.83 -0.47
CA VAL A 74 -7.28 5.77 -1.00
C VAL A 74 -8.24 6.40 -2.01
N LEU A 75 -8.04 6.11 -3.29
CA LEU A 75 -8.82 6.73 -4.38
C LEU A 75 -10.18 6.04 -4.58
N ASP A 76 -10.20 4.73 -4.41
CA ASP A 76 -11.39 3.90 -4.62
C ASP A 76 -11.28 2.64 -3.74
N GLN A 77 -12.07 2.61 -2.66
CA GLN A 77 -12.09 1.48 -1.71
C GLN A 77 -12.62 0.20 -2.39
N GLU A 78 -13.65 0.30 -3.22
CA GLU A 78 -14.24 -0.85 -3.90
C GLU A 78 -13.27 -1.46 -4.92
N LYS A 79 -12.52 -0.61 -5.63
CA LYS A 79 -11.50 -1.06 -6.59
C LYS A 79 -10.14 -1.37 -5.95
N LYS A 80 -10.04 -1.24 -4.62
CA LYS A 80 -8.78 -1.32 -3.86
C LYS A 80 -7.63 -0.60 -4.60
N CYS A 81 -7.85 0.67 -4.93
CA CYS A 81 -6.84 1.53 -5.56
C CYS A 81 -6.41 2.66 -4.62
N LEU A 82 -5.09 2.80 -4.44
CA LEU A 82 -4.49 3.90 -3.70
C LEU A 82 -3.46 4.65 -4.56
N GLU A 83 -3.27 5.92 -4.24
CA GLU A 83 -2.26 6.82 -4.77
C GLU A 83 -1.26 7.17 -3.68
N VAL A 84 0.01 7.23 -4.04
CA VAL A 84 1.10 7.72 -3.20
C VAL A 84 1.77 8.87 -3.92
N LEU A 85 1.77 10.04 -3.27
CA LEU A 85 2.38 11.26 -3.77
C LEU A 85 3.83 11.38 -3.29
N ASN A 86 4.72 11.69 -4.23
CA ASN A 86 6.13 11.91 -4.03
C ASN A 86 6.54 13.22 -4.74
N PRO A 87 7.56 13.97 -4.28
CA PRO A 87 8.08 15.14 -5.00
C PRO A 87 8.38 14.88 -6.48
N ASN A 88 8.76 13.66 -6.85
CA ASN A 88 9.15 13.28 -8.20
C ASN A 88 8.01 12.65 -9.01
N GLY A 89 6.81 12.47 -8.45
CA GLY A 89 5.70 11.87 -9.19
C GLY A 89 4.61 11.27 -8.32
N ARG A 90 3.79 10.43 -8.95
CA ARG A 90 2.69 9.72 -8.30
C ARG A 90 2.81 8.25 -8.61
N CYS A 91 2.61 7.41 -7.59
CA CYS A 91 2.58 5.96 -7.72
C CYS A 91 1.18 5.46 -7.38
N PHE A 92 0.71 4.47 -8.13
CA PHE A 92 -0.59 3.85 -7.90
C PHE A 92 -0.39 2.39 -7.55
N LEU A 93 -1.13 1.93 -6.54
CA LEU A 93 -1.22 0.52 -6.18
C LEU A 93 -2.68 0.10 -6.32
N SER A 94 -2.92 -0.97 -7.07
CA SER A 94 -4.22 -1.65 -7.10
C SER A 94 -4.04 -3.10 -6.66
N LEU A 95 -4.92 -3.55 -5.76
CA LEU A 95 -4.91 -4.94 -5.27
C LEU A 95 -5.85 -5.85 -6.06
N LEU A 96 -6.77 -5.30 -6.86
CA LEU A 96 -7.66 -6.10 -7.70
C LEU A 96 -6.95 -6.61 -8.96
N ASP A 97 -7.51 -7.68 -9.53
CA ASP A 97 -7.07 -8.19 -10.83
C ASP A 97 -7.65 -7.31 -11.94
N GLY A 98 -6.78 -6.62 -12.69
CA GLY A 98 -7.18 -5.73 -13.77
C GLY A 98 -6.17 -4.61 -14.02
N ALA A 99 -6.36 -3.86 -15.11
CA ALA A 99 -5.56 -2.66 -15.36
C ALA A 99 -5.97 -1.54 -14.40
N VAL A 100 -5.00 -0.87 -13.79
CA VAL A 100 -5.19 0.31 -12.92
C VAL A 100 -5.92 1.46 -13.64
N PHE A 101 -5.92 1.47 -14.97
CA PHE A 101 -6.20 2.62 -15.82
C PHE A 101 -7.67 2.94 -16.13
N THR A 102 -8.65 2.37 -15.42
CA THR A 102 -10.05 2.83 -15.51
C THR A 102 -10.46 3.69 -14.31
N TYR A 103 -9.54 4.50 -13.78
CA TYR A 103 -9.88 5.59 -12.86
C TYR A 103 -10.26 6.83 -13.66
N THR A 104 -11.54 7.19 -13.62
CA THR A 104 -12.01 8.49 -14.09
C THR A 104 -11.84 9.46 -12.92
N GLU A 105 -10.95 10.46 -13.04
CA GLU A 105 -10.94 11.60 -12.13
C GLU A 105 -12.34 12.24 -12.17
N ASN A 106 -13.16 12.01 -11.15
CA ASN A 106 -14.38 12.76 -10.98
C ASN A 106 -13.97 14.16 -10.50
N LYS A 107 -14.06 15.12 -11.43
CA LYS A 107 -13.94 16.56 -11.13
C LYS A 107 -15.12 17.06 -10.32
#